data_AF-K1U8I4-F1
#
_entry.id   AF-K1U8I4-F1
#
_cell.length_a   1.000
_cell.length_b   1.000
_cell.length_c   1.000
_cell.angle_alpha   90.00
_cell.angle_beta   90.00
_cell.angle_gamma   90.00
#
_symmetry.space_group_name_H-M   'P 1'
#
loop_
_entity.id
_entity.type
_entity.pdbx_description
1 polymer ?
#
loop_
_entity_poly.entity_id
_entity_poly.type
_entity_poly.pdbx_seq_one_letter_code
_entity_poly.pdbx_strand_id
1 'polypeptide(L)'
;MSKQLNREEAWALLTEYNQDPFHLHHARTVEGVMRYFAQELGYGDEVDFWGIVGLLHDLDFERYPDQHCIQSQEIMRERDLDERLIHATASHGYGITVDIQPEHEMEKVLFATDELTGLIGAAAL
;
A
#
# COMPACT_ATOMS: atom_id res chain seq x y z
N MET A 1 7.12 14.16 15.94
CA MET A 1 7.72 13.47 14.78
C MET A 1 6.85 12.25 14.59
N SER A 2 6.20 12.13 13.44
CA SER A 2 5.34 11.00 13.12
C SER A 2 6.14 9.69 13.09
N LYS A 3 5.47 8.58 13.38
CA LYS A 3 6.07 7.25 13.44
C LYS A 3 6.33 6.71 12.03
N GLN A 4 7.56 6.31 11.77
CA GLN A 4 7.93 5.45 10.64
C GLN A 4 7.89 4.00 11.09
N LEU A 5 7.32 3.12 10.27
CA LEU A 5 7.28 1.69 10.53
C LEU A 5 8.49 1.01 9.93
N ASN A 6 8.97 -0.04 10.59
CA ASN A 6 9.71 -1.08 9.88
C ASN A 6 8.75 -2.10 9.26
N ARG A 7 9.28 -3.01 8.43
CA ARG A 7 8.47 -4.03 7.73
C ARG A 7 7.69 -4.95 8.68
N GLU A 8 8.27 -5.33 9.83
CA GLU A 8 7.60 -6.21 10.80
C GLU A 8 6.41 -5.51 11.46
N GLU A 9 6.56 -4.24 11.81
CA GLU A 9 5.47 -3.42 12.35
C GLU A 9 4.37 -3.18 11.31
N ALA A 10 4.74 -2.93 10.05
CA ALA A 10 3.79 -2.81 8.94
C ALA A 10 3.02 -4.13 8.71
N TRP A 11 3.72 -5.27 8.75
CA TRP A 11 3.08 -6.59 8.65
C TRP A 11 2.11 -6.85 9.81
N ALA A 12 2.52 -6.55 11.04
CA ALA A 12 1.66 -6.67 12.21
C ALA A 12 0.37 -5.84 12.04
N LEU A 13 0.51 -4.57 11.62
CA LEU A 13 -0.62 -3.69 11.35
C LEU A 13 -1.53 -4.25 10.25
N LEU A 14 -0.98 -4.68 9.11
CA LEU A 14 -1.77 -5.26 8.03
C LEU A 14 -2.62 -6.44 8.51
N THR A 15 -2.00 -7.35 9.28
CA THR A 15 -2.68 -8.56 9.77
C THR A 15 -3.71 -8.30 10.85
N GLU A 16 -3.72 -7.11 11.46
CA GLU A 16 -4.81 -6.68 12.35
C GLU A 16 -6.12 -6.48 11.57
N TYR A 17 -6.05 -6.13 10.28
CA TYR A 17 -7.22 -5.76 9.46
C TYR A 17 -7.52 -6.76 8.34
N ASN A 18 -6.50 -7.44 7.81
CA ASN A 18 -6.63 -8.45 6.78
C ASN A 18 -6.29 -9.84 7.35
N GLN A 19 -7.16 -10.82 7.16
CA GLN A 19 -6.99 -12.22 7.58
C GLN A 19 -7.12 -13.20 6.42
N ASP A 20 -7.75 -12.81 5.31
CA ASP A 20 -7.86 -13.65 4.13
C ASP A 20 -6.47 -13.92 3.53
N PRO A 21 -6.10 -15.20 3.29
CA PRO A 21 -4.85 -15.54 2.64
C PRO A 21 -4.63 -14.84 1.29
N PHE A 22 -5.70 -14.55 0.54
CA PHE A 22 -5.64 -13.84 -0.74
C PHE A 22 -5.18 -12.40 -0.54
N HIS A 23 -5.80 -11.61 0.34
CA HIS A 23 -5.39 -10.24 0.63
C HIS A 23 -3.96 -10.17 1.16
N LEU A 24 -3.61 -11.09 2.06
CA LEU A 24 -2.26 -11.17 2.61
C LEU A 24 -1.21 -11.59 1.57
N HIS A 25 -1.60 -12.32 0.53
CA HIS A 25 -0.73 -12.67 -0.59
C HIS A 25 -0.58 -11.47 -1.54
N HIS A 26 -1.69 -10.83 -1.91
CA HIS A 26 -1.71 -9.62 -2.74
C HIS A 26 -0.81 -8.53 -2.17
N ALA A 27 -0.96 -8.18 -0.88
CA ALA A 27 -0.12 -7.20 -0.21
C ALA A 27 1.39 -7.52 -0.28
N ARG A 28 1.77 -8.81 -0.17
CA ARG A 28 3.18 -9.24 -0.32
C ARG A 28 3.66 -9.17 -1.77
N THR A 29 2.79 -9.45 -2.72
CA THR A 29 3.09 -9.29 -4.15
C THR A 29 3.34 -7.83 -4.48
N VAL A 30 2.44 -6.92 -4.08
CA VAL A 30 2.59 -5.47 -4.30
C VAL A 30 3.82 -4.93 -3.57
N GLU A 31 4.11 -5.35 -2.33
CA GLU A 31 5.38 -5.06 -1.65
C GLU A 31 6.58 -5.43 -2.54
N GLY A 32 6.61 -6.65 -3.08
CA GLY A 32 7.70 -7.13 -3.93
C GLY A 32 7.86 -6.30 -5.21
N VAL A 33 6.75 -5.96 -5.87
CA VAL A 33 6.73 -5.13 -7.08
C VAL A 33 7.24 -3.73 -6.79
N MET A 34 6.80 -3.11 -5.70
CA MET A 34 7.25 -1.78 -5.29
C MET A 34 8.75 -1.77 -4.98
N ARG A 35 9.25 -2.79 -4.27
CA ARG A 35 10.69 -2.93 -4.00
C ARG A 35 11.51 -3.12 -5.28
N TYR A 36 11.00 -3.89 -6.24
CA TYR A 36 11.65 -4.09 -7.53
C TYR A 36 11.77 -2.76 -8.30
N PHE A 37 10.66 -2.04 -8.47
CA PHE A 37 10.68 -0.77 -9.19
C PHE A 37 11.49 0.33 -8.50
N ALA A 38 11.54 0.34 -7.16
CA ALA A 38 12.42 1.24 -6.43
C ALA A 38 13.88 1.06 -6.86
N GLN A 39 14.35 -0.19 -7.00
CA GLN A 39 15.72 -0.48 -7.45
C GLN A 39 15.91 -0.11 -8.93
N GLU A 40 15.00 -0.55 -9.80
CA GLU A 40 15.11 -0.34 -11.25
C GLU A 40 15.08 1.15 -11.65
N LEU A 41 14.32 1.97 -10.93
CA LEU A 41 14.14 3.40 -11.22
C LEU A 41 15.16 4.29 -10.49
N GLY A 42 16.10 3.71 -9.73
CA GLY A 42 17.18 4.45 -9.08
C GLY A 42 16.85 5.00 -7.68
N TYR A 43 15.78 4.53 -7.04
CA TYR A 43 15.37 4.84 -5.65
C TYR A 43 15.82 3.75 -4.66
N GLY A 44 17.00 3.17 -4.87
CA GLY A 44 17.51 2.06 -4.04
C GLY A 44 17.58 2.39 -2.55
N ASP A 45 17.84 3.66 -2.20
CA ASP A 45 17.89 4.15 -0.81
C ASP A 45 16.49 4.25 -0.15
N GLU A 46 15.41 4.20 -0.93
CA GLU A 46 14.02 4.30 -0.47
C GLU A 46 13.25 2.97 -0.61
N VAL A 47 13.94 1.87 -0.95
CA VAL A 47 13.34 0.56 -1.22
C VAL A 47 12.43 0.05 -0.10
N ASP A 48 12.79 0.32 1.16
CA ASP A 48 12.00 -0.10 2.32
C ASP A 48 10.72 0.74 2.46
N PHE A 49 10.78 2.03 2.15
CA PHE A 49 9.59 2.88 2.13
C PHE A 49 8.63 2.46 1.03
N TRP A 50 9.12 2.23 -0.19
CA TRP A 50 8.30 1.72 -1.31
C TRP A 50 7.67 0.37 -0.97
N GLY A 51 8.44 -0.53 -0.36
CA GLY A 51 7.92 -1.83 0.09
C GLY A 51 6.82 -1.71 1.14
N ILE A 52 6.96 -0.82 2.13
CA ILE A 52 5.95 -0.59 3.16
C ILE A 52 4.68 0.03 2.56
N VAL A 53 4.81 0.97 1.62
CA VAL A 53 3.66 1.53 0.89
C VAL A 53 2.92 0.42 0.15
N GLY A 54 3.63 -0.42 -0.61
CA GLY A 54 3.03 -1.55 -1.30
C GLY A 54 2.39 -2.57 -0.34
N LEU A 55 2.99 -2.80 0.83
CA LEU A 55 2.46 -3.73 1.82
C LEU A 55 1.16 -3.22 2.48
N LEU A 56 1.02 -1.91 2.64
CA LEU A 56 -0.08 -1.28 3.39
C LEU A 56 -1.14 -0.61 2.50
N HIS A 57 -1.04 -0.68 1.18
CA HIS A 57 -2.00 -0.02 0.28
C HIS A 57 -3.45 -0.43 0.59
N ASP A 58 -3.68 -1.75 0.74
CA ASP A 58 -4.97 -2.37 1.06
C ASP A 58 -5.25 -2.56 2.56
N LEU A 59 -4.66 -1.73 3.43
CA LEU A 59 -4.79 -1.90 4.89
C LEU A 59 -6.25 -2.05 5.37
N ASP A 60 -7.19 -1.33 4.75
CA ASP A 60 -8.60 -1.29 5.14
C ASP A 60 -9.50 -2.23 4.33
N PHE A 61 -9.01 -2.83 3.24
CA PHE A 61 -9.86 -3.43 2.19
C PHE A 61 -10.79 -4.53 2.72
N GLU A 62 -10.28 -5.50 3.48
CA GLU A 62 -11.09 -6.63 3.96
C GLU A 62 -12.24 -6.23 4.89
N ARG A 63 -12.05 -5.18 5.70
CA ARG A 63 -13.06 -4.73 6.68
C ARG A 63 -13.95 -3.62 6.16
N TYR A 64 -13.42 -2.79 5.27
CA TYR A 64 -14.06 -1.56 4.83
C TYR A 64 -13.99 -1.40 3.30
N PRO A 65 -14.45 -2.39 2.51
CA PRO A 65 -14.29 -2.34 1.05
C PRO A 65 -15.00 -1.13 0.42
N ASP A 66 -16.17 -0.74 0.92
CA ASP A 66 -16.94 0.43 0.42
C ASP A 66 -16.30 1.78 0.80
N GLN A 67 -15.35 1.79 1.73
CA GLN A 67 -14.64 2.97 2.22
C GLN A 67 -13.13 2.85 2.04
N HIS A 68 -12.73 1.98 1.12
CA HIS A 68 -11.33 1.68 0.87
C HIS A 68 -10.55 2.94 0.48
N CYS A 69 -9.30 3.04 0.95
CA CYS A 69 -8.45 4.24 0.97
C CYS A 69 -8.91 5.36 1.91
N ILE A 70 -10.18 5.44 2.33
CA ILE A 70 -10.66 6.44 3.30
C ILE A 70 -10.35 5.94 4.72
N GLN A 71 -10.75 4.71 5.03
CA GLN A 71 -10.53 4.11 6.35
C GLN A 71 -9.06 3.87 6.63
N SER A 72 -8.27 3.51 5.62
CA SER A 72 -6.81 3.35 5.71
C SER A 72 -6.17 4.63 6.26
N GLN A 73 -6.59 5.81 5.80
CA GLN A 73 -6.08 7.07 6.32
C GLN A 73 -6.44 7.30 7.79
N GLU A 74 -7.68 7.03 8.19
CA GLU A 74 -8.12 7.18 9.59
C GLU A 74 -7.31 6.26 10.51
N ILE A 75 -7.21 4.97 10.15
CA ILE A 75 -6.47 3.94 10.87
C ILE A 75 -5.00 4.33 11.08
N MET A 76 -4.36 4.86 10.04
CA MET A 76 -2.96 5.28 10.08
C MET A 76 -2.76 6.57 10.88
N ARG A 77 -3.65 7.56 10.77
CA ARG A 77 -3.59 8.80 11.56
C ARG A 77 -3.81 8.56 13.06
N GLU A 78 -4.73 7.67 13.43
CA GLU A 78 -4.94 7.27 14.83
C GLU A 78 -3.69 6.65 15.48
N ARG A 79 -2.78 6.12 14.66
CA ARG A 79 -1.50 5.52 15.08
C ARG A 79 -0.31 6.46 14.96
N ASP A 80 -0.55 7.74 14.66
CA ASP A 80 0.48 8.78 14.48
C ASP A 80 1.51 8.42 13.39
N LEU A 81 1.07 7.72 12.33
CA LEU A 81 1.95 7.37 11.21
C LEU A 81 2.26 8.59 10.32
N ASP A 82 3.38 8.52 9.60
CA ASP A 82 3.84 9.57 8.69
C ASP A 82 2.80 9.88 7.58
N GLU A 83 2.37 11.14 7.45
CA GLU A 83 1.44 11.56 6.39
C GLU A 83 1.96 11.26 4.98
N ARG A 84 3.29 11.15 4.80
CA ARG A 84 3.87 10.67 3.52
C ARG A 84 3.42 9.26 3.18
N LEU A 85 3.40 8.36 4.17
CA LEU A 85 2.94 6.98 4.00
C LEU A 85 1.43 6.97 3.71
N ILE A 86 0.67 7.76 4.47
CA ILE A 86 -0.79 7.84 4.37
C ILE A 86 -1.23 8.35 3.00
N HIS A 87 -0.60 9.42 2.51
CA HIS A 87 -0.85 9.94 1.18
C HIS A 87 -0.50 8.91 0.11
N ALA A 88 0.71 8.34 0.20
CA ALA A 88 1.21 7.42 -0.80
C ALA A 88 0.33 6.18 -0.94
N THR A 89 -0.07 5.56 0.18
CA THR A 89 -1.01 4.44 0.16
C THR A 89 -2.35 4.91 -0.37
N ALA A 90 -3.00 5.93 0.18
CA ALA A 90 -4.34 6.32 -0.26
C ALA A 90 -4.44 6.75 -1.73
N SER A 91 -3.36 7.25 -2.34
CA SER A 91 -3.35 7.71 -3.73
C SER A 91 -3.71 6.65 -4.78
N HIS A 92 -3.61 5.34 -4.46
CA HIS A 92 -4.01 4.30 -5.42
C HIS A 92 -5.53 4.26 -5.67
N GLY A 93 -6.34 4.75 -4.72
CA GLY A 93 -7.78 4.91 -4.88
C GLY A 93 -8.22 6.14 -5.68
N TYR A 94 -7.29 6.87 -6.31
CA TYR A 94 -7.56 8.11 -7.04
C TYR A 94 -8.64 7.94 -8.11
N GLY A 95 -9.68 8.78 -8.05
CA GLY A 95 -10.77 8.77 -9.02
C GLY A 95 -11.78 7.64 -8.82
N ILE A 96 -11.61 6.82 -7.79
CA ILE A 96 -12.53 5.74 -7.41
C ILE A 96 -13.15 6.05 -6.03
N THR A 97 -12.32 6.08 -4.99
CA THR A 97 -12.78 6.28 -3.60
C THR A 97 -12.25 7.57 -2.97
N VAL A 98 -11.16 8.14 -3.49
CA VAL A 98 -10.55 9.37 -2.99
C VAL A 98 -10.12 10.32 -4.13
N ASP A 99 -9.97 11.60 -3.80
CA ASP A 99 -9.43 12.65 -4.69
C ASP A 99 -7.97 13.00 -4.30
N ILE A 100 -7.16 11.95 -4.11
CA ILE A 100 -5.73 12.06 -3.77
C ILE A 100 -4.94 11.60 -4.98
N GLN A 101 -4.31 12.54 -5.70
CA GLN A 101 -3.61 12.21 -6.94
C GLN A 101 -2.26 11.52 -6.66
N PRO A 102 -1.87 10.51 -7.45
CA PRO A 102 -0.51 10.01 -7.44
C PRO A 102 0.43 11.03 -8.11
N GLU A 103 1.14 11.81 -7.29
CA GLU A 103 2.02 12.89 -7.75
C GLU A 103 3.46 12.39 -7.93
N HIS A 104 3.95 11.60 -6.97
CA HIS A 104 5.29 11.05 -6.96
C HIS A 104 5.42 9.82 -7.86
N GLU A 105 6.63 9.54 -8.36
CA GLU A 105 6.86 8.40 -9.26
C GLU A 105 6.49 7.06 -8.59
N MET A 106 6.80 6.90 -7.31
CA MET A 106 6.40 5.75 -6.50
C MET A 106 4.88 5.55 -6.47
N GLU A 107 4.11 6.62 -6.24
CA GLU A 107 2.65 6.57 -6.19
C GLU A 107 2.05 6.18 -7.54
N LYS A 108 2.65 6.67 -8.64
CA LYS A 108 2.26 6.30 -10.01
C LYS A 108 2.55 4.83 -10.29
N VAL A 109 3.67 4.30 -9.78
CA VAL A 109 3.99 2.87 -9.87
C VAL A 109 2.95 2.05 -9.10
N LEU A 110 2.63 2.42 -7.86
CA LEU A 110 1.60 1.75 -7.07
C LEU A 110 0.26 1.75 -7.83
N PHE A 111 -0.23 2.93 -8.22
CA PHE A 111 -1.49 3.10 -8.95
C PHE A 111 -1.55 2.26 -10.23
N ALA A 112 -0.44 2.14 -10.97
CA ALA A 112 -0.40 1.38 -12.21
C ALA A 112 -0.27 -0.13 -12.02
N THR A 113 0.34 -0.58 -10.92
CA THR A 113 0.70 -1.99 -10.73
C THR A 113 -0.26 -2.77 -9.86
N ASP A 114 -0.96 -2.12 -8.93
CA ASP A 114 -1.87 -2.76 -7.99
C ASP A 114 -2.91 -3.67 -8.68
N GLU A 115 -3.84 -3.09 -9.43
CA GLU A 115 -4.88 -3.85 -10.16
C GLU A 115 -4.30 -4.87 -11.16
N LEU A 116 -3.16 -4.56 -11.78
CA LEU A 116 -2.49 -5.48 -12.70
C LEU A 116 -1.99 -6.73 -11.98
N THR A 117 -1.42 -6.57 -10.78
CA THR A 117 -0.97 -7.69 -9.97
C THR A 117 -2.13 -8.51 -9.44
N GLY A 118 -3.23 -7.86 -9.06
CA GLY A 118 -4.48 -8.54 -8.68
C GLY A 118 -5.06 -9.38 -9.83
N LEU A 119 -5.13 -8.81 -11.03
CA LEU A 119 -5.59 -9.52 -12.23
C LEU A 119 -4.71 -10.74 -12.57
N ILE A 120 -3.38 -10.58 -12.55
CA ILE A 120 -2.44 -11.68 -12.81
C ILE A 120 -2.59 -12.76 -11.74
N GLY A 121 -2.68 -12.37 -10.46
CA GLY A 121 -2.89 -13.29 -9.35
C GLY A 121 -4.15 -14.11 -9.53
N ALA A 122 -5.29 -13.47 -9.80
CA ALA A 122 -6.58 -14.13 -10.01
C ALA A 122 -6.61 -15.05 -11.25
N ALA A 123 -5.80 -14.76 -12.27
CA ALA A 123 -5.76 -15.56 -13.49
C ALA A 123 -4.79 -16.75 -13.44
N ALA A 124 -3.74 -16.68 -12.60
CA ALA A 124 -2.62 -17.61 -12.63
C ALA A 124 -2.48 -18.50 -11.38
N LEU A 125 -3.13 -18.14 -10.26
CA LEU A 125 -3.00 -18.82 -8.96
C LEU A 125 -4.36 -19.33 -8.46
#